data_AF-A0A2V9QB84-F1
#
_entry.id   AF-A0A2V9QB84-F1
#
_cell.length_a   1.000
_cell.length_b   1.000
_cell.length_c   1.000
_cell.angle_alpha   90.00
_cell.angle_beta   90.00
_cell.angle_gamma   90.00
#
_symmetry.space_group_name_H-M   'P 1'
#
loop_
_entity.id
_entity.type
_entity.pdbx_description
1 polymer ?
#
loop_
_entity_poly.entity_id
_entity_poly.type
_entity_poly.pdbx_seq_one_letter_code
_entity_poly.pdbx_strand_id
1 'polypeptide(L)'
;MASAFSHAVAALSIGTCFYRPQIPKRVWIAGALCSVFPDIDVIGFRFGIHYGDFWGHRGFTHSLVFAALLSSAAAFMLSRRGMVGIGRFALFAYLFLATASHGVLDAMTNGGLGVAFFSPFEN
;
A
#
# COMPACT_ATOMS: atom_id res chain seq x y z
N MET A 1 6.34 4.73 14.61
CA MET A 1 5.67 4.77 13.31
C MET A 1 6.74 4.59 12.24
N ALA A 2 6.51 3.73 11.27
CA ALA A 2 7.42 3.66 10.13
C ALA A 2 7.24 4.94 9.30
N SER A 3 8.33 5.50 8.77
CA SER A 3 8.23 6.73 7.97
C SER A 3 7.79 6.41 6.55
N ALA A 4 7.25 7.39 5.82
CA ALA A 4 7.00 7.26 4.38
C ALA A 4 8.24 6.75 3.62
N PHE A 5 9.46 7.17 4.01
CA PHE A 5 10.70 6.67 3.43
C PHE A 5 10.93 5.19 3.74
N SER A 6 10.67 4.76 4.98
CA SER A 6 10.77 3.35 5.40
C SER A 6 9.83 2.46 4.58
N HIS A 7 8.58 2.89 4.36
CA HIS A 7 7.62 2.17 3.53
C HIS A 7 8.02 2.13 2.06
N ALA A 8 8.56 3.23 1.52
CA ALA A 8 9.08 3.24 0.16
C ALA A 8 10.27 2.27 -0.01
N VAL A 9 11.19 2.24 0.95
CA VAL A 9 12.33 1.31 0.95
C VAL A 9 11.86 -0.15 1.05
N ALA A 10 10.86 -0.44 1.89
CA ALA A 10 10.28 -1.77 2.00
C ALA A 10 9.64 -2.22 0.68
N ALA A 11 8.86 -1.35 0.03
CA ALA A 11 8.26 -1.63 -1.26
C ALA A 11 9.30 -1.91 -2.35
N LEU A 12 10.36 -1.09 -2.43
CA LEU A 12 11.45 -1.31 -3.39
C LEU A 12 12.20 -2.61 -3.12
N SER A 13 12.41 -2.97 -1.84
CA SER A 13 13.00 -4.25 -1.44
C SER A 13 12.14 -5.43 -1.89
N ILE A 14 10.82 -5.38 -1.68
CA ILE A 14 9.88 -6.40 -2.19
C ILE A 14 9.94 -6.48 -3.72
N GLY A 15 10.12 -5.34 -4.40
CA GLY A 15 10.23 -5.27 -5.86
C GLY A 15 11.37 -6.10 -6.44
N THR A 16 12.43 -6.36 -5.68
CA THR A 16 13.55 -7.20 -6.12
C THR A 16 13.12 -8.63 -6.47
N CYS A 17 12.09 -9.17 -5.78
CA CYS A 17 11.51 -10.49 -6.08
C CYS A 17 10.80 -10.54 -7.44
N PHE A 18 10.42 -9.39 -7.99
CA PHE A 18 9.67 -9.26 -9.25
C PHE A 18 10.51 -8.70 -10.39
N TYR A 19 11.78 -8.35 -10.13
CA TYR A 19 12.61 -7.61 -11.06
C TYR A 19 12.92 -8.41 -12.34
N ARG A 20 12.79 -7.74 -13.48
CA ARG A 20 13.32 -8.16 -14.77
C ARG A 20 13.84 -6.93 -15.53
N PRO A 21 14.90 -7.05 -16.35
CA PRO A 21 15.51 -5.91 -17.04
C PRO A 21 14.54 -5.07 -17.90
N GLN A 22 13.47 -5.69 -18.41
CA GLN A 22 12.50 -5.05 -19.29
C GLN A 22 11.40 -4.28 -18.54
N ILE A 23 11.33 -4.39 -17.21
CA ILE A 23 10.27 -3.75 -16.41
C ILE A 23 10.54 -2.24 -16.32
N PRO A 24 9.57 -1.39 -16.68
CA PRO A 24 9.77 0.06 -16.67
C PRO A 24 9.83 0.61 -15.25
N LYS A 25 10.70 1.60 -15.00
CA LYS A 25 10.92 2.24 -13.69
C LYS A 25 9.64 2.74 -13.00
N ARG A 26 8.61 3.10 -13.77
CA ARG A 26 7.30 3.54 -13.26
C ARG A 26 6.60 2.49 -12.40
N VAL A 27 6.89 1.20 -12.58
CA VAL A 27 6.36 0.14 -11.72
C VAL A 27 6.91 0.29 -10.30
N TRP A 28 8.21 0.52 -10.17
CA TRP A 28 8.88 0.70 -8.88
C TRP A 28 8.39 1.97 -8.17
N ILE A 29 8.26 3.06 -8.92
CA ILE A 29 7.68 4.32 -8.42
C ILE A 29 6.23 4.09 -7.95
N ALA A 30 5.41 3.37 -8.73
CA ALA A 30 4.04 3.07 -8.34
C ALA A 30 3.98 2.24 -7.05
N GLY A 31 4.85 1.24 -6.88
CA GLY A 31 4.90 0.45 -5.65
C GLY A 31 5.30 1.27 -4.43
N ALA A 32 6.29 2.18 -4.56
CA ALA A 32 6.67 3.09 -3.48
C ALA A 32 5.56 4.09 -3.13
N LEU A 33 4.82 4.58 -4.13
CA LEU A 33 3.65 5.45 -3.88
C LEU A 33 2.52 4.67 -3.20
N CYS A 34 2.22 3.46 -3.66
CA CYS A 34 1.20 2.60 -3.06
C CYS A 34 1.52 2.24 -1.61
N SER A 35 2.79 2.04 -1.25
CA SER A 35 3.17 1.73 0.13
C SER A 35 3.09 2.93 1.08
N VAL A 36 3.06 4.16 0.58
CA VAL A 36 2.89 5.38 1.40
C VAL A 36 1.43 5.84 1.42
N PHE A 37 0.63 5.44 0.43
CA PHE A 37 -0.74 5.90 0.25
C PHE A 37 -1.69 5.68 1.46
N PRO A 38 -1.59 4.60 2.26
CA PRO A 38 -2.46 4.39 3.41
C PRO A 38 -2.51 5.57 4.39
N ASP A 39 -1.37 6.22 4.64
CA ASP A 39 -1.22 7.37 5.54
C ASP A 39 -1.91 8.65 5.07
N ILE A 40 -2.48 8.68 3.86
CA ILE A 40 -3.29 9.83 3.42
C ILE A 40 -4.54 10.00 4.30
N ASP A 41 -4.93 8.97 5.06
CA ASP A 41 -6.01 9.01 6.05
C ASP A 41 -5.84 10.08 7.13
N VAL A 42 -4.62 10.52 7.45
CA VAL A 42 -4.34 11.59 8.43
C VAL A 42 -4.97 12.93 8.03
N ILE A 43 -5.29 13.11 6.74
CA ILE A 43 -6.05 14.28 6.26
C ILE A 43 -7.46 14.28 6.86
N GLY A 44 -8.04 13.11 7.14
CA GLY A 44 -9.34 12.94 7.77
C GLY A 44 -9.47 13.64 9.12
N PHE A 45 -8.36 13.78 9.86
CA PHE A 45 -8.33 14.51 11.14
C PHE A 45 -8.71 15.98 10.97
N ARG A 46 -8.41 16.60 9.81
CA ARG A 46 -8.84 17.97 9.51
C ARG A 46 -10.34 18.10 9.23
N PHE A 47 -11.00 16.99 8.96
CA PHE A 47 -12.44 16.89 8.70
C PHE A 47 -13.22 16.33 9.90
N GLY A 48 -12.58 16.19 11.08
CA GLY A 48 -13.22 15.73 12.30
C GLY A 48 -13.36 14.20 12.42
N ILE A 49 -12.68 13.44 11.57
CA ILE A 49 -12.55 11.98 11.72
C ILE A 49 -11.58 11.72 12.88
N HIS A 50 -11.93 10.84 13.82
CA HIS A 50 -11.07 10.47 14.93
C HIS A 50 -10.18 9.27 14.57
N TYR A 51 -9.11 9.08 15.33
CA TYR A 51 -8.16 7.98 15.10
C TYR A 51 -8.83 6.61 15.00
N GLY A 52 -9.74 6.29 15.94
CA GLY A 52 -10.40 4.98 16.00
C GLY A 52 -11.59 4.80 15.07
N ASP A 53 -11.93 5.81 14.26
CA ASP A 53 -13.04 5.71 13.32
C ASP A 53 -12.66 4.80 12.15
N PHE A 54 -13.67 4.33 11.40
CA PHE A 54 -13.46 3.49 10.22
C PHE A 54 -12.47 4.08 9.20
N TRP A 55 -12.58 5.39 8.96
CA TRP A 55 -11.68 6.19 8.11
C TRP A 55 -10.53 6.83 8.89
N GLY A 56 -10.41 6.53 10.17
CA GLY A 56 -9.33 6.99 11.02
C GLY A 56 -8.01 6.33 10.67
N HIS A 57 -6.94 6.86 11.25
CA HIS A 57 -5.59 6.36 11.00
C HIS A 57 -5.44 4.91 11.48
N ARG A 58 -4.77 4.07 10.67
CA ARG A 58 -4.68 2.60 10.86
C ARG A 58 -6.01 1.84 10.76
N GLY A 59 -7.07 2.51 10.30
CA GLY A 59 -8.37 1.92 9.99
C GLY A 59 -8.41 1.25 8.62
N PHE A 60 -9.47 1.49 7.84
CA PHE A 60 -9.72 0.81 6.57
C PHE A 60 -8.57 0.93 5.55
N THR A 61 -7.88 2.07 5.48
CA THR A 61 -6.74 2.33 4.58
C THR A 61 -5.55 1.39 4.80
N HIS A 62 -5.41 0.83 6.00
CA HIS A 62 -4.33 -0.09 6.35
C HIS A 62 -4.73 -1.57 6.24
N SER A 63 -5.97 -1.84 5.81
CA SER A 63 -6.50 -3.20 5.65
C SER A 63 -5.98 -3.91 4.40
N LEU A 64 -6.08 -5.25 4.42
CA LEU A 64 -5.78 -6.06 3.23
C LEU A 64 -6.78 -5.82 2.10
N VAL A 65 -8.04 -5.49 2.44
CA VAL A 65 -9.08 -5.16 1.45
C VAL A 65 -8.70 -3.88 0.70
N PHE A 66 -8.32 -2.83 1.43
CA PHE A 66 -7.86 -1.59 0.80
C PHE A 66 -6.61 -1.81 -0.04
N ALA A 67 -5.63 -2.58 0.46
CA ALA A 67 -4.45 -2.94 -0.31
C ALA A 67 -4.81 -3.62 -1.64
N ALA A 68 -5.79 -4.54 -1.64
CA ALA A 68 -6.26 -5.21 -2.85
C ALA A 68 -6.97 -4.23 -3.82
N LEU A 69 -7.82 -3.33 -3.31
CA LEU A 69 -8.53 -2.34 -4.12
C LEU A 69 -7.56 -1.34 -4.76
N LEU A 70 -6.66 -0.74 -3.97
CA LEU A 70 -5.66 0.21 -4.46
C LEU A 70 -4.75 -0.45 -5.51
N SER A 71 -4.27 -1.66 -5.22
CA SER A 71 -3.37 -2.39 -6.12
C SER A 71 -4.07 -2.82 -7.40
N SER A 72 -5.34 -3.19 -7.35
CA SER A 72 -6.14 -3.49 -8.54
C SER A 72 -6.32 -2.24 -9.42
N ALA A 73 -6.67 -1.10 -8.81
CA ALA A 73 -6.83 0.16 -9.52
C ALA A 73 -5.50 0.62 -10.16
N ALA A 74 -4.42 0.62 -9.39
CA ALA A 74 -3.09 0.98 -9.87
C ALA A 74 -2.61 0.02 -10.98
N ALA A 75 -2.79 -1.29 -10.79
CA ALA A 75 -2.41 -2.29 -11.79
C ALA A 75 -3.17 -2.12 -13.11
N PHE A 76 -4.47 -1.84 -13.03
CA PHE A 76 -5.30 -1.55 -14.18
C PHE A 76 -4.84 -0.28 -14.92
N MET A 77 -4.59 0.81 -14.19
CA MET A 77 -4.10 2.06 -14.77
C MET A 77 -2.73 1.91 -15.44
N LEU A 78 -1.81 1.17 -14.84
CA LEU A 78 -0.48 0.92 -15.41
C LEU A 78 -0.55 0.00 -16.64
N SER A 79 -1.44 -0.99 -16.63
CA SER A 79 -1.65 -1.92 -17.73
C SER A 79 -2.20 -1.24 -18.99
N ARG A 80 -3.02 -0.20 -18.84
CA ARG A 80 -3.52 0.61 -19.97
C ARG A 80 -2.40 1.28 -20.77
N ARG A 81 -1.26 1.55 -20.15
CA ARG A 81 -0.10 2.21 -20.78
C ARG A 81 0.88 1.22 -21.43
N GLY A 82 0.50 -0.05 -21.55
CA GLY A 82 1.33 -1.14 -22.09
C GLY A 82 2.51 -1.45 -21.18
N MET A 83 2.51 -2.62 -20.55
CA MET A 83 3.63 -3.04 -19.70
C MET A 83 4.43 -4.15 -20.35
N VAL A 84 5.71 -3.88 -20.56
CA VAL A 84 6.67 -4.87 -21.04
C VAL A 84 7.34 -5.51 -19.83
N GLY A 85 7.54 -6.82 -19.86
CA GLY A 85 8.35 -7.55 -18.87
C GLY A 85 7.62 -8.01 -17.61
N ILE A 86 6.41 -7.52 -17.30
CA ILE A 86 5.63 -7.94 -16.13
C ILE A 86 4.19 -8.29 -16.50
N GLY A 87 3.73 -9.48 -16.10
CA GLY A 87 2.34 -9.90 -16.28
C GLY A 87 1.39 -9.15 -15.34
N ARG A 88 0.10 -9.04 -15.71
CA ARG A 88 -0.91 -8.32 -14.91
C ARG A 88 -1.01 -8.83 -13.47
N PHE A 89 -1.00 -10.15 -13.30
CA PHE A 89 -1.03 -10.78 -11.98
C PHE A 89 0.23 -10.47 -11.15
N ALA A 90 1.42 -10.54 -11.77
CA ALA A 90 2.67 -10.21 -11.09
C ALA A 90 2.74 -8.73 -10.70
N LEU A 91 2.22 -7.81 -11.53
CA LEU A 91 2.11 -6.41 -11.15
C LEU A 91 1.16 -6.24 -9.96
N PHE A 92 -0.03 -6.82 -10.03
CA PHE A 92 -0.99 -6.77 -8.94
C PHE A 92 -0.38 -7.29 -7.64
N ALA A 93 0.26 -8.47 -7.69
CA ALA A 93 0.90 -9.08 -6.54
C ALA A 93 2.00 -8.19 -5.94
N TYR A 94 2.87 -7.61 -6.76
CA TYR A 94 3.88 -6.67 -6.30
C TYR A 94 3.26 -5.45 -5.62
N LEU A 95 2.30 -4.78 -6.25
CA LEU A 95 1.63 -3.60 -5.69
C LEU A 95 0.86 -3.92 -4.41
N PHE A 96 0.23 -5.10 -4.36
CA PHE A 96 -0.49 -5.59 -3.19
C PHE A 96 0.45 -5.81 -2.02
N LEU A 97 1.56 -6.52 -2.23
CA LEU A 97 2.56 -6.76 -1.18
C LEU A 97 3.21 -5.45 -0.74
N ALA A 98 3.50 -4.53 -1.66
CA ALA A 98 4.01 -3.20 -1.33
C ALA A 98 3.04 -2.43 -0.44
N THR A 99 1.74 -2.41 -0.78
CA THR A 99 0.71 -1.71 0.01
C THR A 99 0.47 -2.39 1.36
N ALA A 100 0.30 -3.72 1.37
CA ALA A 100 0.06 -4.50 2.59
C ALA A 100 1.25 -4.44 3.57
N SER A 101 2.48 -4.31 3.06
CA SER A 101 3.67 -4.12 3.90
C SER A 101 3.57 -2.87 4.78
N HIS A 102 2.79 -1.87 4.37
CA HIS A 102 2.55 -0.68 5.17
C HIS A 102 1.91 -1.04 6.52
N GLY A 103 0.72 -1.64 6.51
CA GLY A 103 0.01 -2.06 7.71
C GLY A 103 0.81 -3.05 8.55
N VAL A 104 1.54 -3.98 7.91
CA VAL A 104 2.42 -4.93 8.62
C VAL A 104 3.51 -4.21 9.40
N LEU A 105 4.23 -3.28 8.77
CA LEU A 105 5.29 -2.53 9.43
C LEU A 105 4.73 -1.63 10.53
N ASP A 106 3.56 -1.05 10.33
CA ASP A 106 2.95 -0.17 11.31
C ASP A 106 2.45 -0.92 12.56
N ALA A 107 1.97 -2.15 12.38
CA ALA A 107 1.65 -3.08 13.46
C ALA A 107 2.88 -3.54 14.26
N MET A 108 4.08 -3.47 13.69
CA MET A 108 5.35 -3.75 14.40
C MET A 108 5.86 -2.56 15.22
N THR A 109 5.10 -1.45 15.29
CA THR A 109 5.45 -0.27 16.07
C THR A 109 4.44 0.02 17.17
N ASN A 110 4.90 0.64 18.26
CA ASN A 110 4.08 1.07 19.40
C ASN A 110 3.55 2.52 19.26
N GLY A 111 3.45 3.05 18.04
CA GLY A 111 3.19 4.47 17.78
C GLY A 111 1.73 4.90 17.73
N GLY A 112 0.77 3.99 17.91
CA GLY A 112 -0.66 4.26 17.77
C GLY A 112 -1.52 3.05 18.15
N LEU A 113 -2.80 3.04 17.77
CA LEU A 113 -3.63 1.84 17.92
C LEU A 113 -3.12 0.69 17.03
N GLY A 114 -3.68 -0.49 17.23
CA GLY A 114 -3.49 -1.63 16.33
C GLY A 114 -3.94 -1.31 14.89
N VAL A 115 -3.58 -2.20 13.97
CA VAL A 115 -3.94 -2.09 12.55
C VAL A 115 -5.16 -2.94 12.26
N ALA A 116 -6.17 -2.33 11.64
CA ALA A 116 -7.44 -2.91 11.22
C ALA A 116 -7.31 -3.81 9.97
N PHE A 117 -6.50 -4.89 10.04
CA PHE A 117 -6.14 -5.71 8.87
C PHE A 117 -7.35 -6.30 8.11
N PHE A 118 -8.41 -6.68 8.83
CA PHE A 118 -9.59 -7.35 8.28
C PHE A 118 -10.79 -6.41 8.10
N SER A 119 -10.61 -5.10 8.27
CA SER A 119 -11.61 -4.09 7.90
C SER A 119 -12.03 -4.28 6.43
N PRO A 120 -13.33 -4.20 6.10
CA PRO A 120 -14.45 -3.72 6.92
C PRO A 120 -15.20 -4.81 7.71
N PHE A 121 -14.67 -6.03 7.79
CA PHE A 121 -15.40 -7.18 8.34
C PHE A 121 -15.22 -7.33 9.85
N GLU A 122 -13.99 -7.14 10.34
CA GLU A 122 -13.62 -7.35 11.74
C GLU A 122 -12.45 -6.44 12.10
N ASN A 123 -12.49 -5.84 13.30
CA ASN A 123 -11.44 -4.99 13.87
C ASN A 123 -11.31 -5.21 15.37
#